data_AF-A0A072NFW0-F1
#
_entry.id   AF-A0A072NFW0-F1
#
_cell.length_a   1.000
_cell.length_b   1.000
_cell.length_c   1.000
_cell.angle_alpha   90.00
_cell.angle_beta   90.00
_cell.angle_gamma   90.00
#
_symmetry.space_group_name_H-M   'P 1'
#
loop_
_entity.id
_entity.type
_entity.pdbx_description
1 polymer ?
#
loop_
_entity_poly.entity_id
_entity_poly.type
_entity_poly.pdbx_seq_one_letter_code
_entity_poly.pdbx_strand_id
1 'polypeptide(L)'
;MTVQELLAHASPEMTLRYAKLLDDTKRKAFESVIKQGVFSFDLNGAVQEIKTGEDIPTDILDALWQDHKLNAMDTPYGTCHARLNGNCPHMEAPPCLTCGDNQTPCKDLAVGFSELDKQKYELHIKTTTKAIEMAKQRGREDIAEKNEKNLQRYQNILTTLQEGNIIFGRQDRMKRKLGVQNG
;
A
#
# COMPACT_ATOMS: atom_id res chain seq x y z
N MET A 1 14.42 -7.52 -34.90
CA MET A 1 13.16 -7.64 -34.16
C MET A 1 12.97 -6.42 -33.28
N THR A 2 12.07 -5.52 -33.65
CA THR A 2 11.75 -4.30 -32.90
C THR A 2 10.63 -4.56 -31.88
N VAL A 3 10.45 -3.66 -30.90
CA VAL A 3 9.30 -3.71 -29.98
C VAL A 3 7.97 -3.67 -30.75
N GLN A 4 7.94 -2.99 -31.90
CA GLN A 4 6.75 -2.90 -32.76
C GLN A 4 6.40 -4.25 -33.40
N GLU A 5 7.41 -4.95 -33.93
CA GLU A 5 7.24 -6.30 -34.51
C GLU A 5 6.81 -7.31 -33.45
N LEU A 6 7.36 -7.22 -32.23
CA LEU A 6 6.99 -8.08 -31.09
C LEU A 6 5.52 -7.88 -30.65
N LEU A 7 5.04 -6.64 -30.68
CA LEU A 7 3.67 -6.30 -30.28
C LEU A 7 2.69 -6.31 -31.47
N ALA A 8 3.13 -6.75 -32.66
CA ALA A 8 2.36 -6.73 -33.90
C ALA A 8 1.77 -5.34 -34.24
N HIS A 9 2.48 -4.26 -33.88
CA HIS A 9 2.07 -2.90 -34.20
C HIS A 9 2.55 -2.49 -35.59
N ALA A 10 1.63 -1.99 -36.42
CA ALA A 10 1.90 -1.60 -37.80
C ALA A 10 2.69 -0.27 -37.94
N SER A 11 2.75 0.56 -36.89
CA SER A 11 3.46 1.84 -36.93
C SER A 11 3.81 2.41 -35.54
N PRO A 12 4.71 3.42 -35.46
CA PRO A 12 4.94 4.20 -34.24
C PRO A 12 3.67 4.87 -33.70
N GLU A 13 2.82 5.38 -34.57
CA GLU A 13 1.55 6.02 -34.20
C GLU A 13 0.59 5.02 -33.56
N MET A 14 0.53 3.79 -34.09
CA MET A 14 -0.24 2.70 -33.48
C MET A 14 0.30 2.40 -32.08
N THR A 15 1.62 2.31 -31.91
CA THR A 15 2.25 2.07 -30.60
C THR A 15 1.90 3.17 -29.59
N LEU A 16 2.01 4.43 -30.00
CA LEU A 16 1.64 5.58 -29.16
C LEU A 16 0.16 5.53 -28.75
N ARG A 17 -0.73 5.18 -29.69
CA ARG A 17 -2.17 5.10 -29.44
C ARG A 17 -2.50 4.01 -28.41
N TYR A 18 -1.93 2.81 -28.57
CA TYR A 18 -2.13 1.73 -27.60
C TYR A 18 -1.51 2.04 -26.25
N ALA A 19 -0.32 2.67 -26.21
CA ALA A 19 0.30 3.10 -24.96
C ALA A 19 -0.59 4.08 -24.18
N LYS A 20 -1.19 5.07 -24.87
CA LYS A 20 -2.14 6.01 -24.26
C LYS A 20 -3.40 5.32 -23.75
N LEU A 21 -4.02 4.46 -24.56
CA LEU A 21 -5.21 3.72 -24.15
C LEU A 21 -4.96 2.85 -22.92
N LEU A 22 -3.79 2.18 -22.87
CA LEU A 22 -3.40 1.37 -21.72
C LEU A 22 -3.19 2.24 -20.47
N ASP A 23 -2.49 3.36 -20.60
CA ASP A 23 -2.25 4.27 -19.48
C ASP A 23 -3.55 4.87 -18.95
N ASP A 24 -4.41 5.38 -19.84
CA ASP A 24 -5.71 5.96 -19.49
C ASP A 24 -6.61 4.94 -18.79
N THR A 25 -6.59 3.68 -19.25
CA THR A 25 -7.39 2.61 -18.64
C THR A 25 -6.91 2.29 -17.22
N LYS A 26 -5.59 2.15 -17.02
CA LYS A 26 -5.03 1.89 -15.70
C LYS A 26 -5.20 3.09 -14.75
N ARG A 27 -5.04 4.30 -15.27
CA ARG A 27 -5.25 5.55 -14.52
C ARG A 27 -6.69 5.66 -14.03
N LYS A 28 -7.69 5.36 -14.87
CA LYS A 28 -9.11 5.35 -14.45
C LYS A 28 -9.38 4.33 -13.35
N ALA A 29 -8.82 3.12 -13.46
CA ALA A 29 -8.93 2.11 -12.41
C ALA A 29 -8.30 2.59 -11.10
N PHE A 30 -7.09 3.17 -11.17
CA PHE A 30 -6.40 3.76 -10.02
C PHE A 30 -7.25 4.85 -9.35
N GLU A 31 -7.68 5.85 -10.10
CA GLU A 31 -8.50 6.96 -9.58
C GLU A 31 -9.84 6.48 -8.99
N SER A 32 -10.46 5.45 -9.57
CA SER A 32 -11.70 4.89 -9.04
C SER A 32 -11.52 4.33 -7.63
N VAL A 33 -10.41 3.66 -7.33
CA VAL A 33 -10.18 3.09 -6.00
C VAL A 33 -9.79 4.18 -5.00
N ILE A 34 -9.00 5.15 -5.43
CA ILE A 34 -8.65 6.31 -4.59
C ILE A 34 -9.91 7.09 -4.16
N LYS A 35 -10.90 7.22 -5.05
CA LYS A 35 -12.17 7.92 -4.76
C LYS A 35 -13.10 7.16 -3.79
N GLN A 36 -12.95 5.85 -3.62
CA GLN A 36 -13.80 5.05 -2.74
C GLN A 36 -13.53 5.30 -1.25
N GLY A 37 -12.36 5.84 -0.92
CA GLY A 37 -11.97 6.20 0.43
C GLY A 37 -10.48 5.97 0.63
N VAL A 38 -9.81 6.94 1.25
CA VAL A 38 -8.39 6.86 1.55
C VAL A 38 -8.22 6.65 3.05
N PHE A 39 -7.70 5.49 3.43
CA PHE A 39 -7.34 5.23 4.82
C PHE A 39 -5.84 5.45 5.00
N SER A 40 -5.41 5.71 6.23
CA SER A 40 -3.99 5.74 6.56
C SER A 40 -3.72 5.12 7.91
N PHE A 41 -2.45 4.85 8.20
CA PHE A 41 -2.03 4.51 9.55
C PHE A 41 -1.83 5.76 10.39
N ASP A 42 -2.35 5.75 11.63
CA ASP A 42 -2.06 6.76 12.64
C ASP A 42 -0.65 6.58 13.24
N LEU A 43 -0.28 7.43 14.20
CA LEU A 43 1.02 7.36 14.91
C LEU A 43 1.18 6.10 15.77
N ASN A 44 0.14 5.30 15.96
CA ASN A 44 0.16 4.01 16.66
C ASN A 44 0.10 2.82 15.67
N GLY A 45 -0.02 3.09 14.37
CA GLY A 45 -0.20 2.08 13.34
C GLY A 45 -1.60 1.47 13.28
N ALA A 46 -2.62 2.15 13.83
CA ALA A 46 -4.02 1.82 13.65
C ALA A 46 -4.54 2.40 12.33
N VAL A 47 -5.45 1.69 11.67
CA VAL A 47 -6.09 2.15 10.44
C VAL A 47 -7.11 3.24 10.81
N GLN A 48 -6.97 4.40 10.20
CA GLN A 48 -7.86 5.55 10.36
C GLN A 48 -8.36 6.02 8.99
N GLU A 49 -9.66 6.31 8.91
CA GLU A 49 -10.24 6.96 7.74
C GLU A 49 -9.69 8.38 7.63
N ILE A 50 -9.20 8.75 6.45
CA ILE A 50 -8.95 10.15 6.16
C ILE A 50 -10.27 10.72 5.65
N LYS A 51 -10.96 11.47 6.51
CA LYS A 51 -12.11 12.27 6.10
C LYS A 51 -11.65 13.36 5.13
N THR A 52 -11.60 13.05 3.84
CA THR A 52 -11.47 14.03 2.78
C THR A 52 -12.83 14.70 2.62
N GLY A 53 -13.00 15.87 3.24
CA GLY A 53 -14.11 16.78 2.94
C GLY A 53 -13.98 17.47 1.59
N GLU A 54 -12.91 17.21 0.84
CA GLU A 54 -12.59 17.83 -0.44
C GLU A 54 -11.97 16.79 -1.40
N ASP A 55 -12.24 16.96 -2.70
CA ASP A 55 -11.60 16.22 -3.77
C ASP A 55 -10.07 16.25 -3.60
N ILE A 56 -9.41 15.09 -3.71
CA ILE A 56 -7.94 15.03 -3.70
C ILE A 56 -7.43 15.85 -4.90
N PRO A 57 -6.59 16.88 -4.69
CA PRO A 57 -6.05 17.70 -5.77
C PRO A 57 -5.37 16.88 -6.86
N THR A 58 -5.57 17.30 -8.11
CA THR A 58 -5.16 16.55 -9.30
C THR A 58 -3.66 16.31 -9.37
N ASP A 59 -2.86 17.28 -8.92
CA ASP A 59 -1.40 17.19 -8.83
C ASP A 59 -0.92 16.07 -7.90
N ILE A 60 -1.69 15.77 -6.85
CA ILE A 60 -1.39 14.66 -5.94
C ILE A 60 -1.75 13.33 -6.56
N LEU A 61 -2.92 13.26 -7.21
CA LEU A 61 -3.32 12.06 -7.95
C LEU A 61 -2.27 11.74 -9.03
N ASP A 62 -1.79 12.73 -9.76
CA ASP A 62 -0.71 12.59 -10.74
C ASP A 62 0.58 12.08 -10.09
N ALA A 63 0.99 12.66 -8.96
CA ALA A 63 2.19 12.26 -8.26
C ALA A 63 2.09 10.83 -7.65
N LEU A 64 0.91 10.42 -7.18
CA LEU A 64 0.66 9.07 -6.69
C LEU A 64 0.63 8.06 -7.85
N TRP A 65 0.01 8.43 -8.98
CA TRP A 65 0.01 7.64 -10.21
C TRP A 65 1.42 7.41 -10.74
N GLN A 66 2.23 8.47 -10.79
CA GLN A 66 3.64 8.37 -11.19
C GLN A 66 4.45 7.50 -10.22
N ASP A 67 4.30 7.69 -8.91
CA ASP A 67 4.98 6.88 -7.90
C ASP A 67 4.60 5.40 -8.05
N HIS A 68 3.32 5.10 -8.26
CA HIS A 68 2.85 3.73 -8.48
C HIS A 68 3.44 3.12 -9.76
N LYS A 69 3.44 3.85 -10.89
CA LYS A 69 4.01 3.34 -12.14
C LYS A 69 5.50 3.05 -12.08
N LEU A 70 6.26 3.87 -11.36
CA LEU A 70 7.71 3.81 -11.37
C LEU A 70 8.29 2.95 -10.23
N ASN A 71 7.62 2.93 -9.07
CA ASN A 71 8.23 2.41 -7.84
C ASN A 71 7.42 1.31 -7.17
N ALA A 72 6.21 0.99 -7.62
CA ALA A 72 5.38 -0.03 -6.98
C ALA A 72 6.06 -1.39 -6.99
N MET A 73 6.38 -1.89 -5.81
CA MET A 73 6.95 -3.21 -5.59
C MET A 73 6.07 -3.98 -4.62
N ASP A 74 5.62 -5.17 -5.00
CA ASP A 74 4.81 -6.00 -4.11
C ASP A 74 5.64 -6.56 -2.94
N THR A 75 5.07 -6.54 -1.74
CA THR A 75 5.68 -7.05 -0.52
C THR A 75 4.68 -7.92 0.25
N PRO A 76 5.13 -8.70 1.25
CA PRO A 76 4.24 -9.50 2.10
C PRO A 76 3.15 -8.70 2.84
N TYR A 77 3.32 -7.38 2.99
CA TYR A 77 2.40 -6.53 3.74
C TYR A 77 1.61 -5.55 2.86
N GLY A 78 1.86 -5.52 1.55
CA GLY A 78 1.23 -4.59 0.61
C GLY A 78 2.22 -4.13 -0.47
N THR A 79 1.91 -3.03 -1.14
CA THR A 79 2.77 -2.42 -2.16
C THR A 79 3.68 -1.37 -1.54
N CYS A 80 4.97 -1.45 -1.81
CA CYS A 80 5.95 -0.42 -1.48
C CYS A 80 6.04 0.60 -2.62
N HIS A 81 6.01 1.89 -2.29
CA HIS A 81 6.18 3.02 -3.22
C HIS A 81 7.47 3.81 -2.92
N ALA A 82 8.41 3.22 -2.18
CA ALA A 82 9.73 3.82 -1.96
C ALA A 82 10.47 3.89 -3.30
N ARG A 83 11.16 5.01 -3.58
CA ARG A 83 11.86 5.22 -4.86
C ARG A 83 12.83 4.07 -5.16
N LEU A 84 12.97 3.70 -6.44
CA LEU A 84 13.94 2.69 -6.88
C LEU A 84 15.40 3.00 -6.50
N ASN A 85 15.78 4.28 -6.41
CA ASN A 85 17.09 4.71 -5.91
C ASN A 85 17.12 4.91 -4.38
N GLY A 86 16.04 4.57 -3.68
CA GLY A 86 15.92 4.70 -2.25
C GLY A 86 16.58 3.51 -1.55
N ASN A 87 17.60 3.78 -0.74
CA ASN A 87 18.24 2.79 0.14
C ASN A 87 17.32 2.40 1.30
N CYS A 88 16.15 1.80 1.04
CA CYS A 88 15.39 1.17 2.12
C CYS A 88 16.21 -0.01 2.66
N PRO A 89 16.70 0.02 3.92
CA PRO A 89 17.57 -1.02 4.46
C PRO A 89 16.83 -2.35 4.68
N HIS A 90 15.52 -2.35 4.46
CA HIS A 90 14.63 -3.49 4.73
C HIS A 90 14.09 -4.14 3.45
N MET A 91 14.57 -3.76 2.26
CA MET A 91 13.96 -4.22 1.01
C MET A 91 13.98 -5.75 0.82
N GLU A 92 15.02 -6.42 1.32
CA GLU A 92 15.15 -7.89 1.25
C GLU A 92 14.18 -8.63 2.18
N ALA A 93 13.88 -8.07 3.35
CA ALA A 93 13.03 -8.67 4.38
C ALA A 93 12.15 -7.58 5.04
N PRO A 94 11.13 -7.06 4.33
CA PRO A 94 10.49 -5.81 4.66
C PRO A 94 9.54 -5.91 5.87
N PRO A 95 9.86 -5.35 7.06
CA PRO A 95 8.95 -5.30 8.19
C PRO A 95 8.06 -4.06 8.04
N CYS A 96 7.39 -3.90 6.88
CA CYS A 96 6.74 -2.65 6.49
C CYS A 96 5.63 -2.18 7.45
N LEU A 97 5.12 -3.03 8.34
CA LEU A 97 4.14 -2.62 9.36
C LEU A 97 4.78 -2.14 10.67
N THR A 98 6.08 -2.30 10.84
CA THR A 98 6.80 -1.99 12.08
C THR A 98 8.13 -1.29 11.87
N CYS A 99 8.53 -0.98 10.64
CA CYS A 99 9.81 -0.33 10.34
C CYS A 99 9.81 1.18 10.54
N GLY A 100 8.64 1.81 10.73
CA GLY A 100 8.52 3.23 11.03
C GLY A 100 8.86 3.55 12.48
N ASP A 101 9.01 4.84 12.76
CA ASP A 101 9.23 5.36 14.11
C ASP A 101 8.18 4.80 15.09
N ASN A 102 8.59 4.42 16.30
CA ASN A 102 7.71 3.80 17.31
C ASN A 102 6.96 2.53 16.83
N GLN A 103 7.55 1.73 15.94
CA GLN A 103 6.95 0.50 15.39
C GLN A 103 5.67 0.76 14.58
N THR A 104 5.59 1.93 13.95
CA THR A 104 4.53 2.28 13.02
C THR A 104 4.77 1.67 11.63
N PRO A 105 3.72 1.53 10.82
CA PRO A 105 3.86 1.20 9.42
C PRO A 105 4.72 2.19 8.64
N CYS A 106 5.40 1.66 7.61
CA CYS A 106 6.24 2.41 6.70
C CYS A 106 5.42 3.48 5.98
N LYS A 107 5.98 4.69 5.88
CA LYS A 107 5.37 5.81 5.17
C LYS A 107 5.13 5.55 3.68
N ASP A 108 5.92 4.65 3.08
CA ASP A 108 5.88 4.32 1.67
C ASP A 108 5.10 3.00 1.41
N LEU A 109 4.50 2.38 2.44
CA LEU A 109 3.61 1.23 2.28
C LEU A 109 2.23 1.70 1.81
N ALA A 110 1.61 0.95 0.91
CA ALA A 110 0.18 1.03 0.66
C ALA A 110 -0.42 -0.39 0.61
N VAL A 111 -1.68 -0.54 0.99
CA VAL A 111 -2.37 -1.83 1.07
C VAL A 111 -3.68 -1.74 0.32
N GLY A 112 -4.00 -2.76 -0.47
CA GLY A 112 -5.18 -2.82 -1.33
C GLY A 112 -4.88 -2.54 -2.81
N PHE A 113 -3.60 -2.43 -3.17
CA PHE A 113 -3.15 -2.24 -4.56
C PHE A 113 -2.86 -3.57 -5.28
N SER A 114 -2.68 -4.65 -4.55
CA SER A 114 -2.52 -5.99 -5.11
C SER A 114 -3.79 -6.81 -4.91
N GLU A 115 -4.19 -7.57 -5.93
CA GLU A 115 -5.29 -8.54 -5.84
C GLU A 115 -5.05 -9.61 -4.75
N LEU A 116 -3.79 -9.81 -4.37
CA LEU A 116 -3.38 -10.75 -3.34
C LEU A 116 -3.44 -10.18 -1.93
N ASP A 117 -3.64 -8.87 -1.75
CA ASP A 117 -3.53 -8.26 -0.42
C ASP A 117 -4.52 -8.87 0.58
N LYS A 118 -5.76 -9.17 0.18
CA LYS A 118 -6.73 -9.87 1.04
C LYS A 118 -6.19 -11.23 1.52
N GLN A 119 -5.68 -12.03 0.60
CA GLN A 119 -5.12 -13.37 0.90
C GLN A 119 -3.88 -13.28 1.79
N LYS A 120 -3.02 -12.26 1.60
CA LYS A 120 -1.87 -12.01 2.47
C LYS A 120 -2.32 -11.78 3.91
N TYR A 121 -3.33 -10.93 4.13
CA TYR A 121 -3.82 -10.63 5.47
C TYR A 121 -4.59 -11.79 6.11
N GLU A 122 -5.33 -12.58 5.33
CA GLU A 122 -5.91 -13.84 5.81
C GLU A 122 -4.83 -14.80 6.32
N LEU A 123 -3.71 -14.92 5.58
CA LEU A 123 -2.58 -15.75 5.98
C LEU A 123 -1.87 -15.20 7.23
N HIS A 124 -1.65 -13.89 7.31
CA HIS A 124 -1.07 -13.23 8.49
C HIS A 124 -1.92 -13.46 9.74
N ILE A 125 -3.25 -13.31 9.64
CA ILE A 125 -4.18 -13.60 10.73
C ILE A 125 -4.07 -15.05 11.15
N LYS A 126 -4.15 -16.00 10.20
CA LYS A 126 -4.10 -17.44 10.49
C LYS A 126 -2.80 -17.84 11.21
N THR A 127 -1.66 -17.38 10.71
CA THR A 127 -0.34 -17.74 11.26
C THR A 127 -0.08 -17.06 12.60
N THR A 128 -0.51 -15.81 12.77
CA THR A 128 -0.34 -15.05 14.02
C THR A 128 -1.21 -15.61 15.14
N THR A 129 -2.46 -15.98 14.86
CA THR A 129 -3.33 -16.69 15.82
C THR A 129 -2.65 -17.95 16.32
N LYS A 130 -2.04 -18.74 15.41
CA LYS A 130 -1.31 -19.95 15.80
C LYS A 130 -0.08 -19.64 16.67
N ALA A 131 0.64 -18.56 16.36
CA ALA A 131 1.78 -18.12 17.16
C ALA A 131 1.38 -17.70 18.58
N ILE A 132 0.23 -17.03 18.76
CA ILE A 132 -0.31 -16.64 20.07
C ILE A 132 -0.64 -17.89 20.90
N GLU A 133 -1.34 -18.87 20.32
CA GLU A 133 -1.65 -20.13 21.01
C GLU A 133 -0.38 -20.81 21.53
N MET A 134 0.63 -20.95 20.67
CA MET A 134 1.89 -21.58 21.02
C MET A 134 2.67 -20.80 22.08
N ALA A 135 2.63 -19.46 22.03
CA ALA A 135 3.29 -18.61 23.01
C ALA A 135 2.65 -18.78 24.40
N LYS A 136 1.32 -18.74 24.49
CA LYS A 136 0.56 -18.95 25.74
C LYS A 136 0.80 -20.34 26.33
N GLN A 137 0.77 -21.40 25.50
CA GLN A 137 1.08 -22.77 25.94
C GLN A 137 2.47 -22.91 26.55
N ARG A 138 3.43 -22.07 26.14
CA ARG A 138 4.82 -22.07 26.60
C ARG A 138 5.09 -21.03 27.70
N GLY A 139 4.05 -20.36 28.22
CA GLY A 139 4.20 -19.29 29.22
C GLY A 139 4.96 -18.06 28.71
N ARG A 140 4.96 -17.81 27.39
CA ARG A 140 5.63 -16.67 26.75
C ARG A 140 4.65 -15.51 26.53
N GLU A 141 4.13 -14.98 27.62
CA GLU A 141 3.15 -13.89 27.59
C GLU A 141 3.68 -12.62 26.88
N ASP A 142 4.99 -12.36 26.98
CA ASP A 142 5.68 -11.25 26.29
C ASP A 142 5.55 -11.33 24.75
N ILE A 143 5.58 -12.55 24.21
CA ILE A 143 5.41 -12.81 22.78
C ILE A 143 3.93 -12.79 22.41
N ALA A 144 3.07 -13.36 23.26
CA ALA A 144 1.63 -13.40 23.04
C ALA A 144 1.07 -11.97 22.90
N GLU A 145 1.42 -11.06 23.82
CA GLU A 145 0.94 -9.67 23.81
C GLU A 145 1.36 -8.92 22.52
N LYS A 146 2.60 -9.11 22.07
CA LYS A 146 3.09 -8.49 20.82
C LYS A 146 2.34 -9.02 19.59
N ASN A 147 2.08 -10.33 19.55
CA ASN A 147 1.33 -10.93 18.45
C ASN A 147 -0.16 -10.55 18.48
N GLU A 148 -0.77 -10.35 19.65
CA GLU A 148 -2.13 -9.86 19.78
C GLU A 148 -2.28 -8.45 19.19
N LYS A 149 -1.31 -7.56 19.42
CA LYS A 149 -1.28 -6.22 18.77
C LYS A 149 -1.20 -6.33 17.24
N ASN A 150 -0.35 -7.22 16.73
CA ASN A 150 -0.26 -7.47 15.29
C ASN A 150 -1.55 -8.06 14.73
N LEU A 151 -2.17 -9.01 15.44
CA LEU A 151 -3.42 -9.64 15.04
C LEU A 151 -4.55 -8.62 14.90
N GLN A 152 -4.70 -7.73 15.89
CA GLN A 152 -5.67 -6.62 15.82
C GLN A 152 -5.41 -5.74 14.59
N ARG A 153 -4.15 -5.39 14.34
CA ARG A 153 -3.77 -4.61 13.15
C ARG A 153 -4.13 -5.33 11.86
N TYR A 154 -3.83 -6.63 11.74
CA TYR A 154 -4.16 -7.42 10.54
C TYR A 154 -5.66 -7.54 10.32
N GLN A 155 -6.43 -7.73 11.38
CA GLN A 155 -7.89 -7.77 11.32
C GLN A 155 -8.46 -6.45 10.82
N ASN A 156 -8.01 -5.33 11.39
CA ASN A 156 -8.43 -3.99 10.95
C ASN A 156 -8.12 -3.77 9.47
N ILE A 157 -6.90 -4.13 9.03
CA ILE A 157 -6.52 -4.02 7.62
C ILE A 157 -7.44 -4.88 6.74
N LEU A 158 -7.67 -6.15 7.09
CA LEU A 158 -8.52 -7.04 6.30
C LEU A 158 -9.96 -6.51 6.20
N THR A 159 -10.53 -6.02 7.30
CA THR A 159 -11.87 -5.41 7.30
C THR A 159 -11.94 -4.23 6.34
N THR A 160 -10.98 -3.31 6.40
CA THR A 160 -10.90 -2.17 5.47
C THR A 160 -10.79 -2.62 4.01
N LEU A 161 -9.99 -3.67 3.72
CA LEU A 161 -9.89 -4.23 2.37
C LEU A 161 -11.19 -4.90 1.89
N GLN A 162 -11.93 -5.55 2.80
CA GLN A 162 -13.21 -6.20 2.47
C GLN A 162 -14.28 -5.18 2.07
N GLU A 163 -14.24 -3.98 2.65
CA GLU A 163 -15.09 -2.83 2.29
C GLU A 163 -14.70 -2.19 0.95
N GLY A 164 -13.59 -2.63 0.33
CA GLY A 164 -13.09 -2.12 -0.96
C GLY A 164 -12.13 -0.93 -0.83
N ASN A 165 -11.69 -0.62 0.39
CA ASN A 165 -10.87 0.56 0.65
C ASN A 165 -9.37 0.27 0.52
N ILE A 166 -8.59 1.34 0.30
CA ILE A 166 -7.11 1.30 0.28
C ILE A 166 -6.55 2.01 1.51
N ILE A 167 -5.44 1.50 2.03
CA ILE A 167 -4.71 2.07 3.17
C ILE A 167 -3.33 2.57 2.72
N PHE A 168 -2.98 3.80 3.08
CA PHE A 168 -1.66 4.40 2.83
C PHE A 168 -0.82 4.55 4.10
N GLY A 169 0.49 4.46 3.92
CA GLY A 169 1.52 4.48 4.97
C GLY A 169 1.51 5.74 5.83
N ARG A 170 1.43 6.94 5.24
CA ARG A 170 1.27 8.20 5.98
C ARG A 170 0.43 9.22 5.22
N GLN A 171 -0.51 9.83 5.92
CA GLN A 171 -1.28 10.99 5.45
C GLN A 171 -0.37 12.20 5.13
N ASP A 172 0.73 12.39 5.86
CA ASP A 172 1.62 13.55 5.70
C ASP A 172 2.35 13.60 4.36
N ARG A 173 2.59 12.45 3.72
CA ARG A 173 3.13 12.41 2.35
C ARG A 173 2.11 12.96 1.36
N MET A 174 0.82 12.72 1.62
CA MET A 174 -0.26 13.36 0.87
C MET A 174 -0.38 14.84 1.24
N LYS A 175 -0.34 15.22 2.53
CA LYS A 175 -0.42 16.63 2.99
C LYS A 175 0.74 17.51 2.53
N ARG A 176 1.98 17.00 2.55
CA ARG A 176 3.14 17.72 1.98
C ARG A 176 3.02 17.91 0.48
N LYS A 177 2.43 16.94 -0.23
CA LYS A 177 2.08 17.08 -1.65
C LYS A 177 0.88 18.04 -1.84
N LEU A 178 -0.03 18.17 -0.86
CA LEU A 178 -1.11 19.19 -0.79
C LEU A 178 -0.60 20.60 -0.49
N GLY A 179 0.72 20.81 -0.32
CA GLY A 179 1.27 22.11 0.08
C GLY A 179 0.91 22.54 1.51
N VAL A 180 0.34 21.66 2.33
CA VAL A 180 0.02 21.94 3.73
C VAL A 180 1.30 21.85 4.54
N GLN A 181 1.78 22.99 5.07
CA GLN A 181 2.90 23.00 6.01
C GLN A 181 2.51 22.22 7.26
N ASN A 182 3.38 21.30 7.68
CA ASN A 182 3.26 20.66 8.98
C ASN A 182 3.46 21.74 10.05
N GLY A 183 2.38 22.09 10.77
CA GLY A 183 2.48 22.84 12.03
C GLY A 183 3.12 22.01 13.12
#